data_AF-A0A1P8YM79-F1
#
_entry.id   AF-A0A1P8YM79-F1
#
_cell.length_a   1.000
_cell.length_b   1.000
_cell.length_c   1.000
_cell.angle_alpha   90.00
_cell.angle_beta   90.00
_cell.angle_gamma   90.00
#
_symmetry.space_group_name_H-M   'P 1'
#
loop_
_entity.id
_entity.type
_entity.pdbx_description
1 polymer ?
#
loop_
_entity_poly.entity_id
_entity_poly.type
_entity_poly.pdbx_seq_one_letter_code
_entity_poly.pdbx_strand_id
1 'polypeptide(L)'
;MVLANSSDPVVRWSPRLLLHPPALDRTRTDAPLPAWLPIVSFVQTSVDLLSALDAPAGHGHRYGTDQGTALPAGGCSSAAAHA
;
A
#
# COMPACT_ATOMS: atom_id res chain seq x y z
N MET A 1 -6.84 10.10 7.00
CA MET A 1 -6.74 9.27 5.79
C MET A 1 -5.37 8.61 5.73
N VAL A 2 -5.33 7.30 5.88
CA VAL A 2 -4.11 6.49 5.75
C VAL A 2 -3.93 6.12 4.27
N LEU A 3 -2.72 6.28 3.74
CA LEU A 3 -2.35 5.80 2.40
C LEU A 3 -1.59 4.48 2.53
N ALA A 4 -2.01 3.46 1.78
CA ALA A 4 -1.33 2.17 1.77
C ALA A 4 0.10 2.33 1.22
N ASN A 5 1.02 1.50 1.69
CA ASN A 5 2.37 1.46 1.13
C ASN A 5 2.34 0.84 -0.26
N SER A 6 3.14 1.36 -1.18
CA SER A 6 3.21 0.79 -2.52
C SER A 6 3.72 -0.65 -2.43
N SER A 7 4.63 -0.97 -1.51
CA SER A 7 5.15 -2.31 -1.23
C SER A 7 4.12 -3.35 -0.77
N ASP A 8 2.93 -2.95 -0.34
CA ASP A 8 1.92 -3.87 0.18
C ASP A 8 1.32 -4.77 -0.91
N PRO A 9 1.56 -6.10 -0.85
CA PRO A 9 1.05 -7.02 -1.86
C PRO A 9 -0.49 -7.05 -1.88
N VAL A 10 -1.16 -6.69 -0.78
CA VAL A 10 -2.64 -6.66 -0.71
C VAL A 10 -3.23 -5.60 -1.64
N VAL A 11 -2.60 -4.42 -1.73
CA VAL A 11 -3.07 -3.36 -2.65
C VAL A 11 -2.60 -3.55 -4.08
N ARG A 12 -1.49 -4.28 -4.29
CA ARG A 12 -1.02 -4.63 -5.64
C ARG A 12 -1.84 -5.76 -6.26
N TRP A 13 -2.26 -6.75 -5.47
CA TRP A 13 -2.82 -7.99 -6.00
C TRP A 13 -4.18 -7.79 -6.66
N SER A 14 -4.29 -8.27 -7.90
CA SER A 14 -5.55 -8.33 -8.66
C SER A 14 -5.43 -9.35 -9.78
N PRO A 15 -6.49 -10.11 -10.12
CA PRO A 15 -6.51 -10.93 -11.34
C PRO A 15 -6.21 -10.11 -12.61
N ARG A 16 -6.47 -8.80 -12.58
CA ARG A 16 -6.15 -7.88 -13.69
C ARG A 16 -4.64 -7.78 -13.97
N LEU A 17 -3.77 -8.17 -13.04
CA LEU A 17 -2.31 -8.16 -13.22
C LEU A 17 -1.84 -9.04 -14.40
N LEU A 18 -2.67 -9.99 -14.82
CA LEU A 18 -2.43 -10.79 -16.02
C LEU A 18 -2.40 -9.93 -17.29
N LEU A 19 -3.07 -8.79 -17.30
CA LEU A 19 -3.31 -7.96 -18.49
C LEU A 19 -2.97 -6.48 -18.29
N HIS A 20 -2.92 -5.99 -17.05
CA HIS A 20 -2.74 -4.59 -16.70
C HIS A 20 -1.77 -4.41 -15.54
N PRO A 21 -1.01 -3.30 -15.51
CA PRO A 21 -0.18 -2.95 -14.34
C PRO A 21 -1.04 -2.66 -13.11
N PRO A 22 -0.46 -2.77 -11.89
CA PRO A 22 -1.17 -2.45 -10.65
C PRO A 22 -1.51 -0.96 -10.60
N ALA A 23 -2.70 -0.64 -10.09
CA ALA A 23 -3.12 0.75 -9.83
C ALA A 23 -2.58 1.20 -8.47
N LEU A 24 -1.59 2.10 -8.50
CA LEU A 24 -0.86 2.57 -7.32
C LEU A 24 -1.08 4.06 -7.01
N ASP A 25 -2.09 4.68 -7.65
CA ASP A 25 -2.45 6.09 -7.55
C ASP A 25 -2.82 6.53 -6.12
N ARG A 26 -3.31 5.59 -5.31
CA ARG A 26 -3.64 5.80 -3.90
C ARG A 26 -2.69 5.06 -2.95
N THR A 27 -1.41 4.99 -3.30
CA THR A 27 -0.35 4.43 -2.45
C THR A 27 0.79 5.41 -2.22
N ARG A 28 1.48 5.28 -1.08
CA ARG A 28 2.74 5.98 -0.78
C ARG A 28 3.88 5.12 -1.30
N THR A 29 4.75 5.67 -2.12
CA THR A 29 5.99 4.97 -2.53
C THR A 29 6.94 4.86 -1.34
N ASP A 30 7.17 3.64 -0.88
CA ASP A 30 8.04 3.29 0.25
C ASP A 30 9.23 2.42 -0.17
N ALA A 31 9.14 1.75 -1.32
CA ALA A 31 10.20 0.92 -1.90
C ALA A 31 10.30 1.10 -3.43
N PRO A 32 11.43 0.71 -4.07
CA PRO A 32 11.55 0.68 -5.53
C PRO A 32 10.44 -0.15 -6.17
N LEU A 33 9.88 0.37 -7.28
CA LEU A 33 8.83 -0.30 -8.02
C LEU A 33 9.45 -1.12 -9.17
N PRO A 34 9.39 -2.46 -9.14
CA PRO A 34 9.84 -3.27 -10.25
C PRO A 34 8.98 -3.00 -11.49
N ALA A 35 9.56 -3.18 -12.67
CA ALA A 35 8.82 -3.09 -13.92
C ALA A 35 7.70 -4.13 -13.93
N TRP A 36 6.53 -3.74 -14.42
CA TRP A 36 5.42 -4.68 -14.59
C TRP A 36 5.64 -5.54 -15.82
N LEU A 37 5.60 -6.85 -15.62
CA LEU A 37 5.61 -7.86 -16.67
C LEU A 37 4.33 -8.71 -16.53
N PRO A 38 3.49 -8.82 -17.58
CA PRO A 38 2.26 -9.59 -17.51
C PRO A 38 2.54 -11.03 -17.07
N ILE A 39 1.60 -11.64 -16.35
CA ILE A 39 1.70 -13.01 -15.78
C ILE A 39 2.79 -13.15 -14.71
N VAL A 40 4.03 -12.76 -15.00
CA VAL A 40 5.17 -12.77 -14.06
C VAL A 40 4.82 -11.95 -12.82
N SER A 41 4.35 -10.72 -13.00
CA SER A 41 3.92 -9.87 -11.87
C SER A 41 2.73 -10.46 -11.12
N PHE A 42 1.79 -11.16 -11.79
CA PHE A 42 0.68 -11.81 -11.12
C PHE A 42 1.16 -12.97 -10.22
N VAL A 43 2.04 -13.84 -10.74
CA VAL A 43 2.61 -14.93 -9.97
C VAL A 43 3.47 -14.39 -8.83
N GLN A 44 4.33 -13.42 -9.11
CA GLN A 44 5.17 -12.80 -8.09
C GLN A 44 4.33 -12.18 -6.97
N THR A 45 3.34 -11.34 -7.29
CA THR A 45 2.48 -10.74 -6.27
C THR A 45 1.65 -11.78 -5.51
N SER A 46 1.29 -12.91 -6.15
CA SER A 46 0.62 -14.01 -5.45
C SER A 46 1.55 -14.72 -4.46
N VAL A 47 2.84 -14.87 -4.78
CA VAL A 47 3.84 -15.38 -3.83
C VAL A 47 4.09 -14.36 -2.72
N ASP A 48 4.19 -13.07 -3.04
CA ASP A 48 4.36 -11.99 -2.06
C ASP A 48 3.19 -11.93 -1.07
N LEU A 49 1.97 -12.32 -1.49
CA LEU A 49 0.83 -12.45 -0.58
C LEU A 49 1.01 -13.56 0.46
N LEU A 50 1.67 -14.67 0.10
CA LEU A 50 1.90 -15.78 1.02
C LEU A 50 2.84 -15.41 2.17
N SER A 51 3.73 -14.43 1.94
CA SER A 51 4.69 -13.87 2.91
C SER A 51 4.34 -12.44 3.35
N ALA A 52 3.10 -11.99 3.14
CA ALA A 52 2.71 -10.59 3.34
C ALA A 52 2.88 -10.09 4.79
N LEU A 53 2.89 -11.00 5.78
CA LEU A 53 2.97 -10.68 7.20
C LEU A 53 4.41 -10.41 7.70
N ASP A 54 5.41 -10.76 6.89
CA ASP A 54 6.83 -10.71 7.29
C ASP A 54 7.51 -9.38 6.94
N ALA A 55 6.76 -8.39 6.42
CA ALA A 55 7.29 -7.08 6.10
C ALA A 55 7.76 -6.31 7.37
N PRO A 56 8.92 -5.64 7.32
CA PRO A 56 9.34 -4.70 8.37
C PRO A 56 8.37 -3.53 8.54
N ALA A 57 8.40 -2.87 9.69
CA ALA A 57 7.64 -1.64 9.90
C ALA A 57 8.00 -0.57 8.86
N GLY A 58 7.00 0.16 8.38
CA GLY A 58 7.10 1.10 7.27
C GLY A 58 6.85 0.50 5.89
N HIS A 59 6.81 -0.84 5.76
CA HIS A 59 6.54 -1.56 4.52
C HIS A 59 5.33 -2.49 4.65
N GLY A 60 4.81 -2.96 3.52
CA GLY A 60 3.61 -3.78 3.51
C GLY A 60 2.43 -3.06 4.16
N HIS A 61 1.54 -3.82 4.76
CA HIS A 61 0.47 -3.27 5.60
C HIS A 61 0.95 -2.88 7.01
N ARG A 62 2.25 -3.03 7.32
CA ARG A 62 2.85 -2.64 8.60
C ARG A 62 3.32 -1.21 8.55
N TYR A 63 2.44 -0.33 8.95
CA TYR A 63 2.69 1.09 8.85
C TYR A 63 3.57 1.66 9.96
N GLY A 64 4.38 2.68 9.63
CA GLY A 64 5.26 3.37 10.57
C GLY A 64 4.56 4.48 11.36
N THR A 65 5.27 5.05 12.34
CA THR A 65 4.78 6.13 13.22
C THR A 65 4.34 7.40 12.47
N ASP A 66 4.89 7.62 11.28
CA ASP A 66 4.64 8.83 10.50
C ASP A 66 3.27 8.85 9.82
N GLN A 67 2.52 7.75 9.87
CA GLN A 67 1.30 7.61 9.10
C GLN A 67 0.12 8.43 9.63
N GLY A 68 0.13 8.78 10.92
CA GLY A 68 -0.77 9.77 11.50
C GLY A 68 -0.33 11.21 11.23
N THR A 69 0.96 11.45 11.04
CA THR A 69 1.56 12.79 10.90
C THR A 69 1.52 13.31 9.46
N ALA A 70 1.46 12.42 8.48
CA ALA A 70 1.35 12.77 7.05
C ALA A 70 -0.08 13.19 6.62
N LEU A 71 -1.01 13.34 7.58
CA LEU A 71 -2.35 13.83 7.31
C LEU A 71 -2.31 15.32 6.92
N PRO A 72 -2.93 15.74 5.79
CA PRO A 72 -3.15 17.16 5.55
C PRO A 72 -4.03 17.72 6.68
N ALA A 73 -3.64 18.88 7.22
CA ALA A 73 -4.24 19.51 8.41
C ALA A 73 -5.75 19.79 8.34
N GLY A 74 -6.41 19.53 7.20
CA GLY A 74 -7.85 19.75 7.00
C GLY A 74 -8.77 18.63 7.53
N GLY A 75 -8.24 17.53 8.08
CA GLY A 75 -9.05 16.38 8.52
C GLY A 75 -9.65 16.50 9.94
N CYS A 76 -9.28 17.53 10.71
CA CYS A 76 -9.66 17.65 12.12
C CYS A 76 -10.17 19.09 12.40
N SER A 77 -11.37 19.41 11.94
CA SER A 77 -12.07 20.66 12.33
C SER A 77 -13.43 20.39 12.99
N SER A 78 -13.85 19.14 13.19
CA SER A 78 -15.22 18.86 13.65
C SER A 78 -15.35 17.73 14.68
N ALA A 79 -14.27 17.29 15.33
CA ALA A 79 -14.32 16.22 16.34
C ALA A 79 -13.86 16.66 17.74
N ALA A 80 -13.87 17.97 18.02
CA ALA A 80 -13.57 18.52 19.34
C ALA A 80 -14.71 19.42 19.83
N ALA A 81 -15.88 18.82 20.04
CA ALA A 81 -16.92 19.37 20.91
C ALA A 81 -17.81 18.20 21.38
N HIS A 82 -17.85 17.98 22.68
CA HIS A 82 -18.61 16.96 23.44
C HIS A 82 -17.88 15.65 23.74
N ALA A 83 -17.05 15.67 24.78
CA ALA A 83 -17.29 14.96 26.04
C ALA A 83 -16.15 15.26 27.03
#